data_AF-A0A6G0HMX4-F1
#
_entry.id   AF-A0A6G0HMX4-F1
#
_cell.length_a   1.000
_cell.length_b   1.000
_cell.length_c   1.000
_cell.angle_alpha   90.00
_cell.angle_beta   90.00
_cell.angle_gamma   90.00
#
_symmetry.space_group_name_H-M   'P 1'
#
loop_
_entity.id
_entity.type
_entity.pdbx_description
1 polymer ?
#
loop_
_entity_poly.entity_id
_entity_poly.type
_entity_poly.pdbx_seq_one_letter_code
_entity_poly.pdbx_strand_id
1 'polypeptide(L)'
;MFGKEGKRTDYTPYSCMKVILSNAPSQGDHHGCPFRHNDPELLKQKLQLYKVSPSGISQILELVKGMHYQLACQKYFELTHNIEDASFSLNHPNQYFIESQKVLGGGKDIKREMDTSQRSQENGVTKGSVPARETPANASQDLAEMTEDLDSFFQDA
;
A
#
# COMPACT_ATOMS: atom_id res chain seq x y z
N MET A 1 -1.63 7.52 16.87
CA MET A 1 -1.74 6.63 18.05
C MET A 1 -0.39 5.99 18.28
N PHE A 2 0.24 6.20 19.43
CA PHE A 2 1.63 5.75 19.70
C PHE A 2 1.70 4.40 20.44
N GLY A 3 0.64 3.59 20.39
CA GLY A 3 0.62 2.29 21.08
C GLY A 3 0.86 2.37 22.59
N LYS A 4 0.61 3.52 23.23
CA LYS A 4 0.89 3.70 24.66
C LYS A 4 -0.24 3.20 25.57
N GLU A 5 -1.37 2.84 24.99
CA GLU A 5 -2.58 2.37 25.68
C GLU A 5 -3.22 1.21 24.89
N GLY A 6 -4.05 0.39 25.54
CA GLY A 6 -4.72 -0.75 24.90
C GLY A 6 -3.77 -1.90 24.53
N LYS A 7 -3.89 -2.46 23.31
CA LYS A 7 -3.08 -3.59 22.80
C LYS A 7 -1.57 -3.27 22.64
N ARG A 8 -1.16 -2.03 22.95
CA ARG A 8 0.22 -1.53 22.84
C ARG A 8 0.87 -1.82 21.48
N THR A 9 0.09 -1.69 20.42
CA THR A 9 0.54 -1.96 19.05
C THR A 9 1.00 -0.68 18.38
N ASP A 10 2.14 -0.75 17.70
CA ASP A 10 2.61 0.33 16.83
C ASP A 10 1.78 0.34 15.54
N TYR A 11 0.86 1.29 15.47
CA TYR A 11 -0.02 1.44 14.31
C TYR A 11 0.76 2.00 13.13
N THR A 12 1.02 1.16 12.15
CA THR A 12 1.65 1.57 10.89
C THR A 12 0.71 2.50 10.13
N PRO A 13 1.19 3.67 9.66
CA PRO A 13 0.41 4.56 8.81
C PRO A 13 -0.08 3.88 7.52
N TYR A 14 -1.17 4.40 6.93
CA TYR A 14 -1.74 3.80 5.73
C TYR A 14 -0.95 4.17 4.47
N SER A 15 -0.70 3.17 3.63
CA SER A 15 -0.15 3.36 2.28
C SER A 15 -1.15 4.01 1.33
N CYS A 16 -0.69 4.59 0.22
CA CYS A 16 -1.57 5.16 -0.80
C CYS A 16 -2.59 4.14 -1.30
N MET A 17 -2.17 2.89 -1.53
CA MET A 17 -3.07 1.83 -1.98
C MET A 17 -4.17 1.54 -0.97
N LYS A 18 -3.84 1.47 0.32
CA LYS A 18 -4.86 1.31 1.35
C LYS A 18 -5.82 2.50 1.36
N VAL A 19 -5.31 3.73 1.29
CA VAL A 19 -6.14 4.95 1.28
C VAL A 19 -7.02 5.08 0.02
N ILE A 20 -6.62 4.50 -1.11
CA ILE A 20 -7.34 4.55 -2.40
C ILE A 20 -8.39 3.44 -2.50
N LEU A 21 -8.12 2.25 -1.96
CA LEU A 21 -8.93 1.05 -2.18
C LEU A 21 -9.79 0.65 -0.99
N SER A 22 -9.40 1.04 0.24
CA SER A 22 -10.20 0.76 1.44
C SER A 22 -11.17 1.90 1.74
N ASN A 23 -12.13 1.64 2.65
CA ASN A 23 -13.07 2.59 3.27
C ASN A 23 -13.26 3.89 2.49
N ALA A 24 -14.17 3.84 1.51
CA ALA A 24 -14.59 5.04 0.80
C ALA A 24 -15.24 6.03 1.80
N PRO A 25 -14.88 7.33 1.73
CA PRO A 25 -15.43 8.33 2.64
C PRO A 25 -16.93 8.53 2.37
N SER A 26 -17.70 8.67 3.45
CA SER A 26 -19.13 9.02 3.41
C SER A 26 -19.33 10.53 3.57
N GLN A 27 -20.58 11.00 3.47
CA GLN A 27 -20.89 12.42 3.71
C GLN A 27 -20.46 12.83 5.13
N GLY A 28 -19.67 13.91 5.22
CA GLY A 28 -19.09 14.39 6.48
C GLY A 28 -17.70 13.82 6.79
N ASP A 29 -17.23 12.82 6.06
CA ASP A 29 -15.88 12.30 6.19
C ASP A 29 -14.85 13.12 5.39
N HIS A 30 -13.64 13.23 5.92
CA HIS A 30 -12.52 13.91 5.27
C HIS A 30 -11.30 13.00 5.05
N HIS A 31 -11.50 11.68 5.08
CA HIS A 31 -10.45 10.69 4.83
C HIS A 31 -10.43 10.24 3.35
N GLY A 32 -9.41 9.46 2.99
CA GLY A 32 -9.27 8.91 1.65
C GLY A 32 -8.36 9.72 0.73
N CYS A 33 -8.24 9.27 -0.53
CA CYS A 33 -7.42 9.93 -1.55
C CYS A 33 -8.25 10.98 -2.31
N PRO A 34 -7.87 12.27 -2.30
CA PRO A 34 -8.60 13.31 -3.04
C PRO A 34 -8.65 13.05 -4.54
N PHE A 35 -7.60 12.48 -5.12
CA PHE A 35 -7.55 12.16 -6.55
C PHE A 35 -8.51 11.02 -6.95
N ARG A 36 -9.02 10.25 -5.98
CA ARG A 36 -9.96 9.14 -6.21
C ARG A 36 -11.39 9.48 -5.79
N HIS A 37 -11.55 10.07 -4.59
CA HIS A 37 -12.85 10.19 -3.94
C HIS A 37 -13.52 11.54 -4.14
N ASN A 38 -12.77 12.58 -4.51
CA ASN A 38 -13.40 13.84 -4.88
C ASN A 38 -13.93 13.77 -6.31
N ASP A 39 -15.08 14.42 -6.54
CA ASP A 39 -15.55 14.70 -7.88
C ASP A 39 -14.53 15.54 -8.66
N PRO A 40 -14.37 15.32 -9.98
CA PRO A 40 -13.42 16.05 -10.82
C PRO A 40 -13.59 17.58 -10.75
N GLU A 41 -14.83 18.07 -10.67
CA GLU A 41 -15.16 19.49 -10.55
C GLU A 41 -14.69 20.07 -9.22
N LEU A 42 -14.94 19.35 -8.12
CA LEU A 42 -14.49 19.73 -6.79
C LEU A 42 -12.96 19.66 -6.67
N LEU A 43 -12.34 18.64 -7.25
CA LEU A 43 -10.88 18.50 -7.31
C LEU A 43 -10.26 19.68 -8.06
N LYS A 44 -10.82 20.06 -9.21
CA LYS A 44 -10.38 21.24 -9.98
C LYS A 44 -10.43 22.51 -9.14
N GLN A 45 -11.54 22.77 -8.44
CA GLN A 45 -11.68 23.94 -7.56
C GLN A 45 -10.62 23.94 -6.45
N LYS A 46 -10.38 22.79 -5.79
CA LYS A 46 -9.33 22.67 -4.76
C LYS A 46 -7.94 22.95 -5.33
N LEU A 47 -7.59 22.39 -6.50
CA LEU A 47 -6.29 22.63 -7.14
C LEU A 47 -6.10 24.10 -7.54
N GLN A 48 -7.17 24.78 -7.97
CA GLN A 48 -7.14 26.23 -8.21
C GLN A 48 -6.88 27.03 -6.94
N LEU A 49 -7.49 26.65 -5.81
CA LEU A 49 -7.24 27.27 -4.50
C LEU A 49 -5.78 27.06 -4.04
N TYR A 50 -5.18 25.91 -4.39
CA TYR A 50 -3.76 25.63 -4.15
C TYR A 50 -2.81 26.33 -5.13
N LYS A 51 -3.33 27.21 -5.98
CA LYS A 51 -2.55 28.00 -6.97
C LYS A 51 -1.76 27.14 -7.96
N VAL A 52 -2.26 25.94 -8.27
CA VAL A 52 -1.69 25.12 -9.33
C VAL A 52 -2.01 25.75 -10.68
N SER A 53 -1.05 25.72 -11.62
CA SER A 53 -1.24 26.28 -12.95
C SER A 53 -2.40 25.61 -13.70
N PRO A 54 -3.19 26.33 -14.51
CA PRO A 54 -4.32 25.73 -15.23
C PRO A 54 -3.93 24.57 -16.15
N SER A 55 -2.72 24.61 -16.74
CA SER A 55 -2.18 23.51 -17.55
C SER A 55 -1.89 22.29 -16.69
N GLY A 56 -1.25 22.47 -15.53
CA GLY A 56 -0.98 21.38 -14.59
C GLY A 56 -2.25 20.73 -14.04
N ILE A 57 -3.29 21.52 -13.79
CA ILE A 57 -4.60 21.00 -13.38
C ILE A 57 -5.18 20.06 -14.45
N SER A 58 -5.13 20.45 -15.72
CA SER A 58 -5.61 19.60 -16.82
C SER A 58 -4.86 18.27 -16.88
N GLN A 59 -3.54 18.28 -16.72
CA GLN A 59 -2.70 17.07 -16.69
C GLN A 59 -3.06 16.16 -15.51
N ILE A 60 -3.23 16.72 -14.31
CA ILE A 60 -3.66 15.98 -13.12
C ILE A 60 -5.03 15.33 -13.36
N LEU A 61 -5.99 16.06 -13.92
CA LEU A 61 -7.33 15.54 -14.18
C LEU A 61 -7.31 14.43 -15.24
N GLU A 62 -6.43 14.50 -16.23
CA GLU A 62 -6.23 13.43 -17.22
C GLU A 62 -5.69 12.16 -16.56
N LEU A 63 -4.70 12.27 -15.67
CA LEU A 63 -4.19 11.14 -14.89
C LEU A 63 -5.27 10.53 -13.99
N VAL A 64 -6.13 11.35 -13.38
CA VAL A 64 -7.26 10.89 -12.58
C VAL A 64 -8.27 10.11 -13.43
N LYS A 65 -8.57 10.59 -14.64
CA LYS A 65 -9.44 9.86 -15.60
C LYS A 65 -8.85 8.52 -16.00
N GLY A 66 -7.52 8.44 -16.14
CA GLY A 66 -6.79 7.18 -16.36
C GLY A 66 -6.64 6.31 -15.11
N MET A 67 -7.27 6.66 -13.98
CA MET A 67 -7.14 5.99 -12.69
C MET A 67 -5.70 5.95 -12.13
N HIS A 68 -4.81 6.82 -12.61
CA HIS A 68 -3.43 6.93 -12.17
C HIS A 68 -3.29 7.89 -10.99
N TYR A 69 -3.98 7.59 -9.87
CA TYR A 69 -4.09 8.50 -8.72
C TYR A 69 -2.76 8.84 -8.05
N GLN A 70 -1.83 7.88 -7.99
CA GLN A 70 -0.50 8.10 -7.42
C GLN A 70 0.33 9.05 -8.31
N LEU A 71 0.26 8.87 -9.63
CA LEU A 71 0.92 9.76 -10.59
C LEU A 71 0.28 11.17 -10.56
N ALA A 72 -1.04 11.26 -10.39
CA ALA A 72 -1.71 12.55 -10.21
C ALA A 72 -1.19 13.29 -8.96
N CYS A 73 -1.01 12.57 -7.86
CA CYS A 73 -0.42 13.12 -6.63
C CYS A 73 1.05 13.52 -6.81
N GLN A 74 1.81 12.75 -7.60
CA GLN A 74 3.18 13.07 -7.96
C GLN A 74 3.28 14.31 -8.86
N LYS A 75 2.43 14.44 -9.88
CA LYS A 75 2.36 15.68 -10.69
C LYS A 75 1.99 16.89 -9.84
N TYR A 76 1.10 16.72 -8.85
CA TYR A 76 0.84 17.78 -7.88
C TYR A 76 2.08 18.14 -7.04
N PHE A 77 2.88 17.17 -6.62
CA PHE A 77 4.15 17.41 -5.93
C PHE A 77 5.09 18.27 -6.78
N GLU A 78 5.30 17.87 -8.04
CA GLU A 78 6.20 18.56 -8.98
C GLU A 78 5.79 20.02 -9.19
N LEU A 79 4.49 20.24 -9.44
CA LEU A 79 3.94 21.58 -9.66
C LEU A 79 4.00 22.49 -8.43
N THR A 80 3.85 21.93 -7.23
CA THR A 80 3.89 22.72 -5.99
C THR A 80 5.30 23.02 -5.51
N HIS A 81 6.25 22.14 -5.82
CA HIS A 81 7.66 22.29 -5.45
C HIS A 81 8.50 22.97 -6.55
N ASN A 82 7.92 23.25 -7.72
CA ASN A 82 8.58 23.79 -8.91
C ASN A 82 9.79 22.94 -9.33
N ILE A 83 9.61 21.62 -9.35
CA ILE A 83 10.59 20.66 -9.87
C ILE A 83 10.03 20.02 -11.15
N GLU A 84 10.90 19.72 -12.12
CA GLU A 84 10.47 19.16 -13.40
C GLU A 84 10.13 17.67 -13.29
N ASP A 85 10.95 16.90 -12.56
CA ASP A 85 10.73 15.47 -12.35
C ASP A 85 11.03 15.09 -10.89
N ALA A 86 10.07 14.42 -10.25
CA ALA A 86 10.29 13.78 -8.97
C ALA A 86 11.09 12.48 -9.16
N SER A 87 12.26 12.36 -8.53
CA SER A 87 13.16 11.19 -8.68
C SER A 87 12.72 9.92 -7.93
N PHE A 88 11.51 9.90 -7.37
CA PHE A 88 10.97 8.78 -6.59
C PHE A 88 9.61 8.36 -7.12
N SER A 89 9.14 7.15 -6.80
CA SER A 89 7.76 6.74 -7.07
C SER A 89 6.94 6.84 -5.80
N LEU A 90 5.85 7.62 -5.84
CA LEU A 90 5.02 7.86 -4.67
C LEU A 90 4.12 6.67 -4.34
N ASN A 91 4.30 6.06 -3.16
CA ASN A 91 3.48 4.94 -2.69
C ASN A 91 2.88 5.13 -1.28
N HIS A 92 3.32 6.16 -0.55
CA HIS A 92 2.88 6.39 0.83
C HIS A 92 2.75 7.90 1.14
N PRO A 93 1.69 8.37 1.85
CA PRO A 93 1.54 9.78 2.23
C PRO A 93 2.74 10.34 3.02
N ASN A 94 3.25 9.59 4.00
CA ASN A 94 4.46 9.99 4.72
C ASN A 94 5.70 10.11 3.82
N GLN A 95 5.80 9.34 2.73
CA GLN A 95 6.90 9.48 1.77
C GLN A 95 6.81 10.83 1.06
N TYR A 96 5.62 11.24 0.59
CA TYR A 96 5.39 12.57 0.04
C TYR A 96 5.91 13.66 0.98
N PHE A 97 5.57 13.56 2.28
CA PHE A 97 6.00 14.53 3.28
C PHE A 97 7.53 14.55 3.47
N ILE A 98 8.16 13.38 3.58
CA ILE A 98 9.62 13.29 3.76
C ILE A 98 10.34 13.90 2.55
N GLU A 99 9.91 13.57 1.33
CA GLU A 99 10.51 14.12 0.11
C GLU A 99 10.23 15.63 -0.02
N SER A 100 9.03 16.08 0.33
CA SER A 100 8.69 17.51 0.38
C SER A 100 9.63 18.27 1.32
N GLN A 101 9.84 17.74 2.52
CA GLN A 101 10.76 18.33 3.49
C GLN A 101 12.21 18.35 3.01
N LYS A 102 12.66 17.34 2.25
CA LYS A 102 14.01 17.34 1.66
C LYS A 102 14.16 18.45 0.61
N VAL A 103 13.14 18.64 -0.23
CA VAL A 103 13.14 19.68 -1.27
C VAL A 103 13.10 21.09 -0.66
N LEU A 104 12.25 21.33 0.34
CA LEU A 104 12.17 22.64 1.01
C LEU A 104 13.36 22.91 1.96
N GLY A 105 13.88 21.87 2.61
CA GLY A 105 14.90 21.95 3.66
C GLY A 105 16.35 22.06 3.16
N GLY A 106 16.58 22.10 1.85
CA GLY A 106 17.91 22.33 1.26
C GLY A 106 18.92 21.23 1.57
N GLY A 107 18.51 19.97 1.63
CA GLY A 107 19.44 18.83 1.80
C GLY A 107 20.04 18.67 3.20
N LYS A 108 19.47 19.30 4.24
CA LYS A 108 19.80 18.88 5.62
C LYS A 108 19.09 17.55 5.88
N ASP A 109 19.82 16.46 5.70
CA ASP A 109 19.39 15.12 6.09
C ASP A 109 18.90 15.16 7.55
N ILE A 110 17.58 15.12 7.74
CA ILE A 110 17.00 14.77 9.02
C ILE A 110 17.32 13.27 9.16
N LYS A 111 18.48 12.99 9.75
CA LYS A 111 18.92 11.64 10.12
C LYS A 111 17.91 11.09 11.12
N ARG A 112 16.84 10.48 10.61
CA ARG A 112 15.99 9.58 11.39
C ARG A 112 16.62 8.22 11.29
N GLU A 113 17.09 7.76 12.44
CA GLU A 113 17.73 6.48 12.63
C GLU A 113 16.79 5.38 12.15
N MET A 114 17.19 4.75 11.04
CA MET A 114 16.73 3.44 10.64
C MET A 114 17.63 2.45 11.37
N ASP A 115 17.20 1.98 12.55
CA ASP A 115 17.80 0.82 13.19
C ASP A 115 16.82 -0.35 13.11
N THR A 116 17.15 -1.24 12.17
CA THR A 116 17.22 -2.70 12.36
C THR A 116 15.99 -3.40 12.95
N SER A 117 15.13 -3.90 12.07
CA SER A 117 14.53 -5.25 12.22
C SER A 117 14.02 -5.77 10.88
N GLN A 118 14.92 -5.90 9.90
CA GLN A 118 14.80 -6.98 8.93
C GLN A 118 15.59 -8.17 9.50
N ARG A 119 14.89 -9.09 10.18
CA ARG A 119 15.37 -10.45 10.34
C ARG A 119 14.58 -11.35 9.41
N SER A 120 15.26 -11.75 8.35
CA SER A 120 14.90 -12.79 7.41
C SER A 120 14.46 -14.07 8.12
N GLN A 121 13.38 -14.68 7.63
CA GLN A 121 13.25 -16.14 7.61
C GLN A 121 12.74 -16.54 6.23
N GLU A 122 13.67 -16.57 5.28
CA GLU A 122 13.65 -17.56 4.23
C GLU A 122 15.03 -18.25 4.25
N ASN A 123 15.01 -19.57 4.41
CA ASN A 123 16.01 -20.58 4.01
C ASN A 123 15.53 -21.89 4.68
N GLY A 124 15.15 -22.95 3.96
CA GLY A 124 15.82 -23.47 2.78
C GLY A 124 16.92 -24.42 3.24
N VAL A 125 16.58 -25.68 3.53
CA VAL A 125 17.55 -26.75 3.79
C VAL A 125 17.76 -27.53 2.48
N THR A 126 19.02 -27.62 2.09
CA THR A 126 19.57 -28.20 0.87
C THR A 126 19.69 -29.74 0.91
N LYS A 127 19.47 -30.37 -0.26
CA LYS A 127 20.10 -31.58 -0.88
C LYS A 127 20.74 -32.61 0.08
N GLY A 128 20.45 -33.91 0.08
CA GLY A 128 20.21 -34.84 -1.03
C GLY A 128 21.33 -35.89 -1.06
N SER A 129 21.01 -37.18 -0.96
CA SER A 129 21.84 -38.33 -1.38
C SER A 129 20.99 -39.62 -1.43
N VAL A 130 21.05 -40.34 -2.56
CA VAL A 130 20.42 -41.64 -2.86
C VAL A 130 21.49 -42.75 -2.74
N PRO A 131 21.16 -44.06 -2.66
CA PRO A 131 20.88 -44.82 -3.89
C PRO A 131 19.77 -45.90 -3.81
N ALA A 132 19.20 -46.18 -5.00
CA ALA A 132 18.61 -47.40 -5.61
C ALA A 132 18.26 -48.62 -4.72
N ARG A 133 17.27 -49.50 -4.96
CA ARG A 133 16.45 -49.97 -6.11
C ARG A 133 15.46 -50.99 -5.45
N GLU A 134 14.19 -51.18 -5.80
CA GLU A 134 13.62 -52.17 -6.74
C GLU A 134 12.08 -52.24 -6.52
N THR A 135 11.29 -52.42 -7.59
CA THR A 135 9.83 -52.67 -7.58
C THR A 135 9.53 -54.16 -7.29
N PRO A 136 8.34 -54.56 -6.77
CA PRO A 136 7.14 -54.67 -7.61
C PRO A 136 5.79 -54.33 -6.92
N ALA A 137 4.78 -54.22 -7.78
CA ALA A 137 3.31 -54.16 -7.61
C ALA A 137 2.69 -54.58 -6.26
N ASN A 138 1.64 -53.86 -5.81
CA ASN A 138 0.21 -54.28 -5.90
C ASN A 138 -0.72 -53.38 -5.05
N ALA A 139 -1.97 -53.30 -5.49
CA ALA A 139 -3.21 -53.05 -4.74
C ALA A 139 -3.49 -51.68 -4.08
N SER A 140 -4.41 -50.98 -4.73
CA SER A 140 -5.48 -50.13 -4.21
C SER A 140 -5.83 -50.32 -2.72
N GLN A 141 -5.83 -49.22 -1.95
CA GLN A 141 -6.71 -48.90 -0.80
C GLN A 141 -6.03 -47.81 0.03
N ASP A 142 -6.32 -46.53 -0.23
CA ASP A 142 -6.21 -45.47 0.80
C ASP A 142 -6.93 -44.18 0.32
N LEU A 143 -8.24 -44.27 0.18
CA LEU A 143 -9.13 -43.13 -0.14
C LEU A 143 -10.29 -43.04 0.87
N ALA A 144 -10.09 -43.54 2.09
CA ALA A 144 -11.18 -43.71 3.04
C ALA A 144 -10.75 -43.48 4.49
N GLU A 145 -10.04 -42.39 4.78
CA GLU A 145 -9.83 -42.01 6.19
C GLU A 145 -9.53 -40.51 6.37
N MET A 146 -10.48 -39.62 6.04
CA MET A 146 -10.59 -38.27 6.65
C MET A 146 -11.76 -37.41 6.12
N THR A 147 -12.95 -37.99 5.96
CA THR A 147 -14.19 -37.23 5.66
C THR A 147 -15.26 -37.33 6.76
N GLU A 148 -14.90 -37.71 7.98
CA GLU A 148 -15.88 -37.95 9.06
C GLU A 148 -15.90 -36.87 10.16
N ASP A 149 -15.28 -35.70 9.96
CA ASP A 149 -15.22 -34.64 11.00
C ASP A 149 -15.94 -33.32 10.61
N LEU A 150 -16.88 -33.36 9.64
CA LEU A 150 -17.56 -32.15 9.15
C LEU A 150 -19.10 -32.23 9.07
N ASP A 151 -19.73 -33.24 9.71
CA ASP A 151 -21.19 -33.35 9.76
C ASP A 151 -21.80 -33.26 11.19
N SER A 152 -20.98 -33.02 12.22
CA SER A 152 -21.48 -32.92 13.61
C SER A 152 -21.69 -31.48 14.11
N PHE A 153 -21.54 -30.46 13.26
CA PHE A 153 -21.59 -29.04 13.69
C PHE A 153 -22.83 -28.24 13.24
N PHE A 154 -23.85 -28.88 12.65
CA PHE A 154 -25.06 -28.20 12.17
C PHE A 154 -26.39 -28.76 12.69
N GLN A 155 -26.40 -29.43 13.84
CA GLN A 155 -27.64 -29.82 14.54
C GLN A 155 -27.55 -29.49 16.03
N ASP A 156 -27.55 -28.20 16.36
CA ASP A 156 -28.05 -27.67 17.65
C ASP A 156 -28.19 -26.14 17.55
N ALA A 157 -29.25 -25.70 16.85
CA ALA A 157 -29.94 -24.41 17.02
C ALA A 157 -31.29 -24.42 16.30
#